data_AF-A0A954NGI2-F1
#
_entry.id   AF-A0A954NGI2-F1
#
_cell.length_a   1.000
_cell.length_b   1.000
_cell.length_c   1.000
_cell.angle_alpha   90.00
_cell.angle_beta   90.00
_cell.angle_gamma   90.00
#
_symmetry.space_group_name_H-M   'P 1'
#
loop_
_entity.id
_entity.type
_entity.pdbx_description
1 polymer ?
#
loop_
_entity_poly.entity_id
_entity_poly.type
_entity_poly.pdbx_seq_one_letter_code
_entity_poly.pdbx_strand_id
1 'polypeptide(L)'
;MEMLSIVIPLLIGLSLIIRAAAGQVDRRRIEEDVRSRGGYITDIRWRPFGPGWFGEKESRIYQVEYVDREGSRHQAYCKTSLWSGVYFTQDQVIGIPKPKIPLTPPTTRWGTTREAELESENRELREELERLRKQAEE
;
A
#
# COMPACT_ATOMS: atom_id res chain seq x y z
N MET A 1 50.60 -8.89 -18.05
CA MET A 1 49.33 -9.63 -18.15
C MET A 1 48.96 -10.31 -16.82
N GLU A 2 49.89 -10.97 -16.13
CA GLU A 2 49.59 -11.72 -14.88
C GLU A 2 48.98 -10.88 -13.74
N MET A 3 49.48 -9.68 -13.46
CA MET A 3 48.87 -8.81 -12.43
C MET A 3 47.43 -8.38 -12.79
N LEU A 4 47.14 -8.14 -14.07
CA LEU A 4 45.78 -7.77 -14.52
C LEU A 4 44.79 -8.92 -14.30
N SER A 5 45.22 -10.16 -14.50
CA SER A 5 44.41 -11.37 -14.27
C SER A 5 43.96 -11.55 -12.83
N ILE A 6 44.71 -11.02 -11.85
CA ILE A 6 44.37 -11.07 -10.42
C ILE A 6 43.62 -9.81 -9.98
N VAL A 7 44.04 -8.64 -10.48
CA VAL A 7 43.45 -7.36 -10.09
C VAL A 7 42.01 -7.23 -10.59
N ILE A 8 41.71 -7.65 -11.82
CA ILE A 8 40.34 -7.58 -12.37
C ILE A 8 39.31 -8.36 -11.53
N PRO A 9 39.48 -9.66 -11.23
CA PRO A 9 38.51 -10.39 -10.42
C PRO A 9 38.45 -9.88 -8.98
N LEU A 10 39.56 -9.37 -8.43
CA LEU A 10 39.58 -8.73 -7.11
C LEU A 10 38.68 -7.48 -7.10
N LEU A 11 38.84 -6.60 -8.10
CA LEU A 11 38.02 -5.38 -8.22
C LEU A 11 36.54 -5.72 -8.47
N ILE A 12 36.26 -6.72 -9.30
CA ILE A 12 34.89 -7.19 -9.52
C ILE A 12 34.29 -7.70 -8.20
N GLY A 13 35.01 -8.57 -7.49
CA GLY A 13 34.59 -9.11 -6.19
C GLY A 13 34.34 -8.00 -5.16
N LEU A 14 35.26 -7.05 -5.04
CA LEU A 14 35.12 -5.89 -4.17
C LEU A 14 33.88 -5.05 -4.54
N SER A 15 33.64 -4.82 -5.83
CA SER A 15 32.47 -4.06 -6.30
C SER A 15 31.14 -4.76 -5.93
N LEU A 16 31.09 -6.09 -6.01
CA LEU A 16 29.92 -6.89 -5.65
C LEU A 16 29.65 -6.82 -4.15
N ILE A 17 30.70 -6.88 -3.33
CA ILE A 17 30.61 -6.74 -1.88
C ILE A 17 30.08 -5.36 -1.50
N ILE A 18 30.66 -4.29 -2.07
CA ILE A 18 30.22 -2.91 -1.82
C ILE A 18 28.75 -2.74 -2.21
N ARG A 19 28.35 -3.27 -3.37
CA ARG A 19 26.97 -3.21 -3.85
C ARG A 19 26.00 -3.94 -2.93
N ALA A 20 26.35 -5.14 -2.47
CA ALA A 20 25.53 -5.92 -1.55
C ALA A 20 25.38 -5.21 -0.19
N ALA A 21 26.49 -4.73 0.38
CA ALA A 21 26.50 -4.00 1.64
C ALA A 21 25.65 -2.73 1.56
N ALA A 22 25.79 -1.96 0.49
CA ALA A 22 25.04 -0.73 0.31
C ALA A 22 23.53 -1.01 0.15
N GLY A 23 23.14 -2.13 -0.50
CA GLY A 23 21.74 -2.54 -0.57
C GLY A 23 21.12 -2.95 0.76
N GLN A 24 21.93 -3.47 1.70
CA GLN A 24 21.48 -3.76 3.08
C GLN A 24 21.24 -2.48 3.88
N VAL A 25 22.14 -1.50 3.72
CA VAL A 25 21.98 -0.17 4.35
C VAL A 25 20.69 0.51 3.85
N ASP A 26 20.43 0.45 2.54
CA ASP A 26 19.21 1.02 1.96
C ASP A 26 17.95 0.36 2.54
N ARG A 27 17.92 -0.98 2.62
CA ARG A 27 16.79 -1.71 3.22
C ARG A 27 16.52 -1.28 4.65
N ARG A 28 17.56 -1.20 5.47
CA ARG A 28 17.44 -0.80 6.87
C ARG A 28 16.87 0.63 7.01
N ARG A 29 17.34 1.57 6.18
CA ARG A 29 16.82 2.95 6.18
C ARG A 29 15.34 3.00 5.81
N ILE A 30 14.92 2.23 4.81
CA ILE A 30 13.52 2.14 4.40
C ILE A 30 12.67 1.56 5.53
N GLU A 31 13.13 0.49 6.16
CA GLU A 31 12.42 -0.13 7.30
C GLU A 31 12.31 0.82 8.49
N GLU A 32 13.38 1.54 8.82
CA GLU A 32 13.38 2.53 9.89
C GLU A 32 12.41 3.69 9.60
N ASP A 33 12.35 4.18 8.36
CA ASP A 33 11.41 5.23 7.96
C ASP A 33 9.95 4.76 8.11
N VAL A 34 9.59 3.60 7.56
CA VAL A 34 8.23 3.04 7.68
C VAL A 34 7.87 2.75 9.14
N ARG A 35 8.82 2.21 9.92
CA ARG A 35 8.62 1.92 11.35
C ARG A 35 8.40 3.19 12.16
N SER A 36 9.09 4.28 11.83
CA SER A 36 8.90 5.58 12.50
C SER A 36 7.47 6.12 12.31
N ARG A 37 6.80 5.75 11.21
CA ARG A 37 5.39 6.07 10.92
C ARG A 37 4.39 5.12 11.58
N GLY A 38 4.87 4.12 12.33
CA GLY A 38 4.05 3.10 12.98
C GLY A 38 3.66 1.92 12.07
N GLY A 39 4.26 1.82 10.87
CA GLY A 39 4.06 0.72 9.95
C GLY A 39 5.16 -0.35 10.00
N TYR A 40 5.08 -1.33 9.11
CA TYR A 40 6.14 -2.30 8.89
C TYR A 40 6.23 -2.74 7.43
N ILE A 41 7.43 -3.01 6.97
CA ILE A 41 7.70 -3.50 5.61
C ILE A 41 7.28 -4.96 5.49
N THR A 42 6.65 -5.30 4.36
CA THR A 42 6.33 -6.68 3.97
C THR A 42 7.17 -7.18 2.80
N ASP A 43 7.55 -6.30 1.86
CA ASP A 43 8.43 -6.64 0.74
C ASP A 43 9.26 -5.42 0.29
N ILE A 44 10.49 -5.68 -0.17
CA ILE A 44 11.37 -4.68 -0.79
C ILE A 44 12.04 -5.31 -2.01
N ARG A 45 11.75 -4.74 -3.18
CA ARG A 45 12.32 -5.16 -4.46
C ARG A 45 13.08 -4.02 -5.10
N TRP A 46 14.32 -4.30 -5.51
CA TRP A 46 15.13 -3.31 -6.22
C TRP A 46 14.61 -3.12 -7.67
N ARG A 47 14.45 -1.87 -8.08
CA ARG A 47 13.88 -1.48 -9.38
C ARG A 47 14.78 -0.43 -10.05
N PRO A 48 15.89 -0.83 -10.71
CA PRO A 48 16.87 0.10 -11.29
C PRO A 48 16.28 1.10 -12.29
N PHE A 49 15.16 0.77 -12.92
CA PHE A 49 14.47 1.61 -13.91
C PHE A 49 13.07 2.02 -13.44
N GLY A 50 12.89 2.19 -12.12
CA GLY A 50 11.63 2.67 -11.55
C GLY A 50 11.33 4.13 -11.91
N PRO A 51 10.16 4.65 -11.53
CA PRO A 51 9.75 6.02 -11.83
C PRO A 51 10.80 7.06 -11.39
N GLY A 52 11.16 7.96 -12.31
CA GLY A 52 12.14 9.02 -12.04
C GLY A 52 13.61 8.54 -12.03
N TRP A 53 13.95 7.45 -12.73
CA TRP A 53 15.32 6.98 -12.95
C TRP A 53 16.14 7.87 -13.89
N PHE A 54 15.48 8.65 -14.75
CA PHE A 54 16.13 9.55 -15.71
C PHE A 54 16.40 10.91 -15.05
N GLY A 55 17.64 11.17 -14.61
CA GLY A 55 18.08 12.49 -14.12
C GLY A 55 18.86 12.49 -12.81
N GLU A 56 18.74 11.47 -11.96
CA GLU A 56 19.50 11.35 -10.70
C GLU A 56 20.52 10.21 -10.80
N LYS A 57 21.81 10.54 -10.97
CA LYS A 57 22.90 9.57 -11.18
C LYS A 57 23.16 8.64 -9.97
N GLU A 58 22.66 8.97 -8.78
CA GLU A 58 23.02 8.26 -7.54
C GLU A 58 21.83 7.70 -6.75
N SER A 59 20.59 7.93 -7.20
CA SER A 59 19.40 7.45 -6.49
C SER A 59 19.12 5.98 -6.81
N ARG A 60 19.09 5.12 -5.79
CA ARG A 60 18.63 3.73 -5.95
C ARG A 60 17.13 3.67 -5.73
N ILE A 61 16.44 3.05 -6.67
CA ILE A 61 14.99 2.97 -6.65
C ILE A 61 14.58 1.55 -6.23
N TYR A 62 13.66 1.50 -5.27
CA TYR A 62 13.05 0.29 -4.75
C TYR A 62 11.54 0.39 -4.93
N GLN A 63 10.88 -0.73 -5.18
CA GLN A 63 9.46 -0.88 -4.95
C GLN A 63 9.30 -1.55 -3.59
N VAL A 64 8.45 -0.96 -2.75
CA VAL A 64 8.28 -1.37 -1.37
C VAL A 64 6.80 -1.63 -1.13
N GLU A 65 6.51 -2.69 -0.39
CA GLU A 65 5.18 -2.98 0.10
C GLU A 65 5.22 -2.96 1.63
N TYR A 66 4.38 -2.15 2.25
CA TYR A 66 4.32 -2.02 3.70
C TYR A 66 2.89 -2.02 4.21
N VAL A 67 2.74 -2.26 5.50
CA VAL A 67 1.50 -2.07 6.22
C VAL A 67 1.63 -0.82 7.07
N ASP A 68 0.65 0.08 6.99
CA ASP A 68 0.62 1.30 7.79
C ASP A 68 0.11 1.03 9.23
N ARG A 69 -0.03 2.09 10.01
CA ARG A 69 -0.54 2.00 11.38
C ARG A 69 -2.00 1.54 11.45
N GLU A 70 -2.79 1.81 10.42
CA GLU A 70 -4.21 1.47 10.34
C GLU A 70 -4.44 0.02 9.88
N GLY A 71 -3.38 -0.64 9.39
CA GLY A 71 -3.42 -2.00 8.87
C GLY A 71 -3.61 -2.06 7.34
N SER A 72 -3.62 -0.93 6.66
CA SER A 72 -3.69 -0.83 5.20
C SER A 72 -2.36 -1.25 4.60
N ARG A 73 -2.43 -2.05 3.53
CA ARG A 73 -1.30 -2.47 2.75
C ARG A 73 -1.07 -1.49 1.61
N HIS A 74 0.13 -0.93 1.57
CA HIS A 74 0.59 0.03 0.61
C HIS A 74 1.60 -0.60 -0.34
N GLN A 75 1.64 -0.10 -1.57
CA GLN A 75 2.73 -0.30 -2.51
C GLN A 75 3.20 1.07 -2.98
N ALA A 76 4.50 1.33 -2.83
CA ALA A 76 5.11 2.60 -3.21
C ALA A 76 6.47 2.37 -3.88
N TYR A 77 6.94 3.40 -4.58
CA TYR A 77 8.33 3.49 -5.04
C TYR A 77 9.12 4.34 -4.06
N CYS A 78 10.24 3.80 -3.60
CA CYS A 78 11.13 4.44 -2.67
C CYS A 78 12.46 4.76 -3.35
N LYS A 79 12.91 6.01 -3.26
CA LYS A 79 14.26 6.44 -3.65
C LYS A 79 15.12 6.53 -2.41
N THR A 80 16.29 5.89 -2.43
CA THR A 80 17.32 6.08 -1.40
C THR A 80 18.50 6.86 -1.98
N SER A 81 18.91 7.90 -1.26
CA SER A 81 20.10 8.70 -1.56
C SER A 81 20.91 8.88 -0.28
N LEU A 82 22.23 8.93 -0.44
CA LEU A 82 23.16 9.15 0.68
C LEU A 82 22.93 10.50 1.37
N TRP A 83 22.47 11.51 0.63
CA TRP A 83 22.33 12.89 1.11
C TRP A 83 20.89 13.31 1.44
N SER A 84 19.90 12.87 0.65
CA SER A 84 18.50 13.28 0.82
C SER A 84 17.62 12.28 1.57
N GLY A 85 18.17 11.15 2.01
CA GLY A 85 17.46 10.16 2.81
C GLY A 85 16.56 9.23 1.99
N VAL A 86 15.35 8.99 2.49
CA VAL A 86 14.38 8.03 1.93
C VAL A 86 13.16 8.81 1.47
N TYR A 87 12.81 8.71 0.19
CA TYR A 87 11.67 9.42 -0.39
C TYR A 87 10.70 8.46 -1.06
N PHE A 88 9.44 8.50 -0.63
CA PHE A 88 8.36 7.67 -1.16
C PHE A 88 7.59 8.41 -2.25
N THR A 89 7.23 7.70 -3.31
CA THR A 89 6.51 8.20 -4.47
C THR A 89 5.50 7.16 -4.94
N GLN A 90 4.41 7.63 -5.56
CA GLN A 90 3.35 6.76 -6.09
C GLN A 90 2.83 5.76 -5.05
N ASP A 91 2.59 6.24 -3.83
CA ASP A 91 2.01 5.43 -2.77
C ASP A 91 0.54 5.11 -3.11
N GLN A 92 0.24 3.82 -3.20
CA GLN A 92 -1.07 3.29 -3.53
C GLN A 92 -1.47 2.24 -2.51
N VAL A 93 -2.70 2.34 -2.01
CA VAL A 93 -3.29 1.32 -1.14
C VAL A 93 -3.67 0.11 -2.00
N ILE A 94 -2.96 -1.00 -1.81
CA ILE A 94 -3.18 -2.27 -2.52
C ILE A 94 -4.06 -3.25 -1.73
N GLY A 95 -4.40 -2.92 -0.48
CA GLY A 95 -5.36 -3.68 0.32
C GLY A 95 -5.74 -2.92 1.57
N ILE A 96 -7.03 -2.80 1.83
CA ILE A 96 -7.56 -2.26 3.08
C ILE A 96 -7.67 -3.43 4.06
N PRO A 97 -7.34 -3.25 5.36
CA PRO A 97 -7.59 -4.29 6.34
C PRO A 97 -9.06 -4.66 6.26
N LYS A 98 -9.37 -5.94 6.06
CA LYS A 98 -10.76 -6.39 6.20
C LYS A 98 -11.20 -5.97 7.61
N PRO A 99 -12.31 -5.21 7.76
CA PRO A 99 -12.80 -4.90 9.09
C PRO A 99 -12.92 -6.22 9.85
N LYS A 100 -12.35 -6.28 11.06
CA LYS A 100 -12.49 -7.46 11.95
C LYS A 100 -13.95 -7.67 12.38
N ILE A 101 -14.84 -6.76 12.00
CA ILE A 101 -16.28 -6.93 12.11
C ILE A 101 -16.66 -8.02 11.10
N PRO A 102 -17.13 -9.20 11.53
CA PRO A 102 -17.75 -10.10 10.59
C PRO A 102 -18.87 -9.33 9.90
N LEU A 103 -18.88 -9.33 8.56
CA LEU A 103 -20.01 -8.89 7.72
C LEU A 103 -21.22 -9.82 7.89
N THR A 104 -21.42 -10.38 9.09
CA THR A 104 -22.74 -10.74 9.55
C THR A 104 -23.49 -9.42 9.72
N PRO A 105 -24.65 -9.22 9.07
CA PRO A 105 -25.58 -8.20 9.54
C PRO A 105 -25.73 -8.40 11.05
N PRO A 106 -25.85 -7.34 11.85
CA PRO A 106 -26.07 -7.50 13.27
C PRO A 106 -27.31 -8.36 13.45
N THR A 107 -27.13 -9.66 13.68
CA THR A 107 -28.11 -10.55 14.29
C THR A 107 -28.12 -10.21 15.78
N THR A 108 -28.29 -8.91 16.08
CA THR A 108 -29.00 -8.51 17.26
C THR A 108 -30.31 -9.28 17.26
N ARG A 109 -30.59 -9.94 18.38
CA ARG A 109 -31.86 -10.59 18.74
C ARG A 109 -33.09 -9.65 18.66
N TRP A 110 -32.90 -8.44 18.14
CA TRP A 110 -33.84 -7.33 17.96
C TRP A 110 -34.16 -7.06 16.48
N GLY A 111 -33.62 -7.85 15.53
CA GLY A 111 -33.79 -7.63 14.09
C GLY A 111 -35.18 -7.93 13.53
N THR A 112 -35.95 -8.83 14.16
CA THR A 112 -37.23 -9.30 13.57
C THR A 112 -38.35 -8.26 13.61
N THR A 113 -38.37 -7.37 14.60
CA THR A 113 -39.45 -6.36 14.72
C THR A 113 -39.20 -5.17 13.81
N ARG A 114 -37.96 -4.66 13.75
CA ARG A 114 -37.62 -3.47 12.96
C ARG A 114 -37.63 -3.74 11.45
N GLU A 115 -37.22 -4.93 11.02
CA GLU A 115 -37.30 -5.31 9.60
C GLU A 115 -38.75 -5.41 9.13
N ALA A 116 -39.62 -6.04 9.92
CA ALA A 116 -41.05 -6.14 9.61
C ALA A 116 -41.74 -4.76 9.58
N GLU A 117 -41.37 -3.85 10.49
CA GLU A 117 -41.87 -2.47 10.53
C GLU A 117 -41.41 -1.64 9.31
N LEU A 118 -40.13 -1.75 8.92
CA LEU A 118 -39.60 -1.07 7.74
C LEU A 118 -40.20 -1.60 6.43
N GLU A 119 -40.56 -2.87 6.37
CA GLU A 119 -41.26 -3.48 5.23
C GLU A 119 -42.73 -3.04 5.16
N SER A 120 -43.42 -2.87 6.31
CA SER A 120 -44.76 -2.28 6.32
C SER A 120 -44.73 -0.81 5.91
N GLU A 121 -43.80 -0.01 6.43
CA GLU A 121 -43.67 1.40 6.05
C GLU A 121 -43.34 1.55 4.56
N ASN A 122 -42.46 0.72 4.01
CA ASN A 122 -42.17 0.74 2.57
C ASN A 122 -43.39 0.41 1.71
N ARG A 123 -44.28 -0.47 2.18
CA ARG A 123 -45.49 -0.83 1.46
C ARG A 123 -46.47 0.33 1.44
N GLU A 124 -46.71 0.95 2.60
CA GLU A 124 -47.58 2.11 2.71
C GLU A 124 -47.08 3.29 1.88
N LEU A 125 -45.79 3.59 1.94
CA LEU A 125 -45.18 4.67 1.15
C LEU A 125 -45.30 4.43 -0.36
N ARG A 126 -45.24 3.17 -0.80
CA ARG A 126 -45.43 2.82 -2.23
C ARG A 126 -46.88 3.02 -2.66
N GLU A 127 -47.83 2.64 -1.83
CA GLU A 127 -49.26 2.87 -2.10
C GLU A 127 -49.59 4.37 -2.12
N GLU A 128 -49.01 5.15 -1.21
CA GLU A 128 -49.20 6.60 -1.17
C GLU A 128 -48.57 7.29 -2.39
N LEU A 129 -47.37 6.86 -2.81
CA LEU A 129 -46.75 7.33 -4.05
C LEU A 129 -47.62 7.03 -5.27
N GLU A 130 -48.28 5.87 -5.32
CA GLU A 130 -49.15 5.51 -6.43
C GLU A 130 -50.43 6.36 -6.45
N ARG A 131 -51.01 6.65 -5.28
CA ARG A 131 -52.16 7.58 -5.16
C ARG A 131 -51.80 8.99 -5.60
N LEU A 132 -50.67 9.51 -5.12
CA LEU A 132 -50.20 10.85 -5.48
C LEU A 132 -49.87 10.96 -6.97
N ARG A 133 -49.28 9.90 -7.56
CA ARG A 133 -49.07 9.84 -9.01
C ARG A 133 -50.38 9.90 -9.79
N LYS A 134 -51.39 9.12 -9.39
CA LYS A 134 -52.72 9.14 -10.04
C LYS A 134 -53.40 10.51 -9.92
N GLN A 135 -53.31 11.17 -8.76
CA GLN A 135 -53.83 12.53 -8.57
C GLN A 135 -53.11 13.60 -9.38
N ALA A 136 -51.84 13.39 -9.73
CA ALA A 136 -51.07 14.31 -10.56
C ALA A 136 -51.27 14.08 -12.07
N GLU A 137 -51.84 12.94 -12.46
CA GLU A 137 -52.16 12.58 -13.84
C GLU A 137 -53.62 12.90 -14.24
N GLU A 138 -54.50 13.21 -13.27
CA GLU A 138 -55.84 13.79 -13.47
C GLU A 138 -55.82 15.32 -13.52
#